data_AF-A0A816KW25-F1
#
_entry.id   AF-A0A816KW25-F1
#
_cell.length_a   1.000
_cell.length_b   1.000
_cell.length_c   1.000
_cell.angle_alpha   90.00
_cell.angle_beta   90.00
_cell.angle_gamma   90.00
#
_symmetry.space_group_name_H-M   'P 1'
#
loop_
_entity.id
_entity.type
_entity.pdbx_description
1 polymer ?
#
loop_
_entity_poly.entity_id
_entity_poly.type
_entity_poly.pdbx_seq_one_letter_code
_entity_poly.pdbx_strand_id
1 'polypeptide(L)'
;MATLETCLATTKEIRNHIRDLELPDSLDKTYKTGPDEVVQVAGRACGGNHHPGSIPPPCGNYPASSGHQSGTRFDQAQVKNVVVKPLCKEQRIPTVNGSLPGPTINVREGDTLVVHVINNSTFSITIHWHGVFQLKSPWMDGANMITQCPIQPRNNFTYRFDITGQEGTLFWHAHVVNLRATLHGALIIRPRSGRPYPFPKPYKEVPLVFGQWWDTDIEQLNLRPAPICEAYLINGLAGDSYPCSENRMFKLKVIQGKTYLLRIINAALNTHLFFKIADHNVTVVSVDAAYTTPYGSDVMILTPGQTVDALLTADQPIGMYYMSIIPYLSASSLAPAPPRKVINSLIVYKGATSTTSPSRSLMPSQINSVSTAHRFSSNITSLVGGPYWTPVPRHVDEKMFVTMGLGLEQYALRKPSVLVRQVSASLVLSATVLFLCQERFLSKKLIFII
;
A
#
# COMPACT_ATOMS: atom_id res chain seq x y z
N MET A 1 -27.12 16.23 24.07
CA MET A 1 -28.33 16.55 23.26
C MET A 1 -28.10 17.63 22.20
N ALA A 2 -26.96 18.33 22.15
CA ALA A 2 -26.67 19.35 21.12
C ALA A 2 -25.98 18.82 19.83
N THR A 3 -25.86 17.50 19.65
CA THR A 3 -25.14 16.88 18.51
C THR A 3 -26.05 16.18 17.49
N LEU A 4 -27.31 15.91 17.85
CA LEU A 4 -28.29 15.28 16.95
C LEU A 4 -29.01 16.32 16.08
N GLU A 5 -29.30 17.50 16.63
CA GLU A 5 -29.94 18.59 15.90
C GLU A 5 -29.04 19.19 14.81
N THR A 6 -27.72 19.21 15.03
CA THR A 6 -26.74 19.69 14.03
C THR A 6 -26.68 18.75 12.83
N CYS A 7 -26.71 17.43 13.01
CA CYS A 7 -26.76 16.47 11.89
C CYS A 7 -28.08 16.55 11.10
N LEU A 8 -29.21 16.74 11.78
CA LEU A 8 -30.52 16.89 11.14
C LEU A 8 -30.63 18.21 10.36
N ALA A 9 -30.02 19.29 10.86
CA ALA A 9 -29.95 20.57 10.17
C ALA A 9 -29.13 20.48 8.87
N THR A 10 -27.95 19.86 8.90
CA THR A 10 -27.10 19.68 7.70
C THR A 10 -27.79 18.81 6.64
N THR A 11 -28.53 17.79 7.06
CA THR A 11 -29.28 16.92 6.13
C THR A 11 -30.43 17.67 5.46
N LYS A 12 -31.03 18.65 6.15
CA LYS A 12 -32.12 19.49 5.63
C LYS A 12 -31.59 20.56 4.67
N GLU A 13 -30.45 21.18 4.97
CA GLU A 13 -29.76 22.12 4.06
C GLU A 13 -29.30 21.43 2.77
N ILE A 14 -28.70 20.24 2.86
CA ILE A 14 -28.31 19.45 1.67
C ILE A 14 -29.54 19.10 0.82
N ARG A 15 -30.66 18.71 1.45
CA ARG A 15 -31.90 18.39 0.73
C ARG A 15 -32.51 19.61 0.04
N ASN A 16 -32.40 20.79 0.64
CA ASN A 16 -32.87 22.04 0.04
C ASN A 16 -31.97 22.47 -1.12
N HIS A 17 -30.65 22.36 -0.99
CA HIS A 17 -29.71 22.65 -2.08
C HIS A 17 -29.84 21.69 -3.27
N ILE A 18 -30.23 20.43 -3.04
CA ILE A 18 -30.54 19.48 -4.13
C ILE A 18 -31.84 19.86 -4.85
N ARG A 19 -32.80 20.52 -4.18
CA ARG A 19 -34.06 20.99 -4.79
C ARG A 19 -33.88 22.21 -5.67
N ASP A 20 -32.90 23.06 -5.36
CA ASP A 20 -32.62 24.30 -6.11
C ASP A 20 -31.74 24.06 -7.36
N LEU A 21 -31.27 22.84 -7.56
CA LEU A 21 -30.62 22.41 -8.79
C LEU A 21 -31.71 21.98 -9.79
N GLU A 22 -32.11 22.89 -10.69
CA GLU A 22 -32.92 22.57 -11.86
C GLU A 22 -32.17 21.54 -12.74
N LEU A 23 -32.51 20.27 -12.56
CA LEU A 23 -32.11 19.19 -13.45
C LEU A 23 -33.02 19.24 -14.69
N PRO A 24 -32.48 19.15 -15.92
CA PRO A 24 -33.30 19.12 -17.12
C PRO A 24 -34.22 17.87 -17.14
N ASP A 25 -35.49 18.09 -17.47
CA ASP A 25 -36.64 17.16 -17.46
C ASP A 25 -36.53 15.88 -18.34
N SER A 26 -35.34 15.47 -18.78
CA SER A 26 -35.19 14.38 -19.76
C SER A 26 -34.72 13.03 -19.20
N LEU A 27 -34.85 12.77 -17.90
CA LEU A 27 -34.43 11.49 -17.29
C LEU A 27 -35.52 10.88 -16.41
N ASP A 28 -36.71 10.67 -16.97
CA ASP A 28 -37.66 9.67 -16.46
C ASP A 28 -37.79 8.51 -17.46
N LYS A 29 -36.90 7.52 -17.32
CA LYS A 29 -37.13 6.17 -17.84
C LYS A 29 -36.79 5.16 -16.76
N THR A 30 -37.85 4.77 -16.05
CA THR A 30 -37.93 3.61 -15.16
C THR A 30 -37.45 2.34 -15.87
N TYR A 31 -36.29 1.80 -15.46
CA TYR A 31 -35.88 0.44 -15.82
C TYR A 31 -36.42 -0.54 -14.76
N LYS A 32 -37.46 -1.30 -15.14
CA LYS A 32 -37.90 -2.50 -14.44
C LYS A 32 -36.90 -3.62 -14.69
N THR A 33 -36.39 -4.25 -13.63
CA THR A 33 -35.55 -5.45 -13.70
C THR A 33 -36.42 -6.70 -13.86
N GLY A 34 -36.24 -7.42 -14.97
CA GLY A 34 -36.61 -8.84 -15.09
C GLY A 34 -35.38 -9.74 -14.87
N PRO A 35 -35.55 -11.02 -14.49
CA PRO A 35 -34.45 -11.93 -14.20
C PRO A 35 -33.88 -12.55 -15.49
N ASP A 36 -32.62 -13.00 -15.38
CA ASP A 36 -31.87 -13.82 -16.34
C ASP A 36 -31.36 -13.16 -17.63
N GLU A 37 -30.14 -12.59 -17.56
CA GLU A 37 -29.21 -12.66 -18.69
C GLU A 37 -27.74 -12.56 -18.22
N VAL A 38 -27.00 -13.63 -18.45
CA VAL A 38 -25.54 -13.71 -18.27
C VAL A 38 -24.88 -13.00 -19.43
N VAL A 39 -24.37 -11.79 -19.22
CA VAL A 39 -23.56 -11.10 -20.23
C VAL A 39 -22.11 -11.59 -20.14
N GLN A 40 -21.78 -12.58 -20.97
CA GLN A 40 -20.42 -12.89 -21.39
C GLN A 40 -19.87 -11.71 -22.20
N VAL A 41 -18.88 -10.99 -21.69
CA VAL A 41 -18.11 -10.05 -22.51
C VAL A 41 -16.99 -10.82 -23.19
N ALA A 42 -17.26 -11.32 -24.39
CA ALA A 42 -16.25 -11.82 -25.32
C ALA A 42 -15.54 -10.64 -25.97
N GLY A 43 -14.27 -10.41 -25.64
CA GLY A 43 -13.44 -9.42 -26.33
C GLY A 43 -13.10 -9.88 -27.74
N ARG A 44 -13.78 -9.35 -28.75
CA ARG A 44 -13.32 -9.41 -30.15
C ARG A 44 -12.30 -8.29 -30.40
N ALA A 45 -11.14 -8.68 -30.94
CA ALA A 45 -10.12 -7.79 -31.46
C ALA A 45 -10.68 -6.96 -32.63
N CYS A 46 -10.50 -5.64 -32.59
CA CYS A 46 -10.83 -4.77 -33.72
C CYS A 46 -9.64 -4.67 -34.68
N GLY A 47 -9.78 -5.35 -35.83
CA GLY A 47 -9.10 -5.00 -37.07
C GLY A 47 -9.69 -3.72 -37.67
N GLY A 48 -8.87 -2.94 -38.36
CA GLY A 48 -9.14 -1.55 -38.69
C GLY A 48 -10.06 -1.29 -39.88
N ASN A 49 -10.36 0.00 -40.07
CA ASN A 49 -10.48 0.65 -41.38
C ASN A 49 -10.25 2.17 -41.22
N HIS A 50 -9.45 2.72 -42.12
CA HIS A 50 -9.10 4.13 -42.24
C HIS A 50 -10.23 4.96 -42.88
N HIS A 51 -10.42 6.20 -42.42
CA HIS A 51 -10.67 7.37 -43.27
C HIS A 51 -10.20 8.67 -42.56
N PRO A 52 -9.81 9.73 -43.33
CA PRO A 52 -8.88 10.75 -42.88
C PRO A 52 -9.56 12.04 -42.42
N GLY A 53 -8.95 12.74 -41.45
CA GLY A 53 -9.28 14.15 -41.19
C GLY A 53 -9.37 14.53 -39.71
N SER A 54 -8.24 14.57 -39.01
CA SER A 54 -7.94 15.51 -37.91
C SER A 54 -6.58 15.13 -37.35
N ILE A 55 -5.61 16.03 -37.51
CA ILE A 55 -4.24 15.87 -36.99
C ILE A 55 -4.30 16.10 -35.47
N PRO A 56 -4.00 15.10 -34.62
CA PRO A 56 -3.74 15.36 -33.21
C PRO A 56 -2.38 16.07 -33.06
N PRO A 57 -2.18 16.92 -32.03
CA PRO A 57 -0.89 17.57 -31.82
C PRO A 57 0.20 16.51 -31.60
N PRO A 58 1.45 16.77 -32.02
CA PRO A 58 2.50 15.76 -32.04
C PRO A 58 2.75 15.22 -30.63
N CYS A 59 2.59 13.91 -30.46
CA CYS A 59 3.19 13.18 -29.36
C CYS A 59 4.68 13.55 -29.35
N GLY A 60 5.13 14.16 -28.26
CA GLY A 60 6.52 14.58 -28.12
C GLY A 60 7.46 13.43 -28.46
N ASN A 61 8.48 13.75 -29.27
CA ASN A 61 9.54 12.84 -29.64
C ASN A 61 10.16 12.23 -28.38
N TYR A 62 9.85 10.98 -28.07
CA TYR A 62 10.74 10.17 -27.26
C TYR A 62 12.02 9.98 -28.07
N PRO A 63 13.19 10.45 -27.60
CA PRO A 63 14.43 10.15 -28.29
C PRO A 63 14.56 8.64 -28.37
N ALA A 64 14.74 8.12 -29.59
CA ALA A 64 15.12 6.74 -29.82
C ALA A 64 16.39 6.47 -29.00
N SER A 65 16.26 5.68 -27.94
CA SER A 65 17.39 5.33 -27.10
C SER A 65 18.31 4.40 -27.89
N SER A 66 19.50 4.92 -28.17
CA SER A 66 20.70 4.16 -28.51
C SER A 66 20.80 2.90 -27.64
N GLY A 67 21.13 1.77 -28.27
CA GLY A 67 21.11 0.42 -27.70
C GLY A 67 21.56 0.34 -26.25
N HIS A 68 20.64 -0.07 -25.37
CA HIS A 68 20.89 -0.30 -23.95
C HIS A 68 20.39 -1.68 -23.57
N GLN A 69 21.20 -2.45 -22.86
CA GLN A 69 20.86 -3.81 -22.44
C GLN A 69 19.77 -3.75 -21.35
N SER A 70 18.51 -3.90 -21.74
CA SER A 70 17.42 -4.25 -20.82
C SER A 70 17.74 -5.63 -20.23
N GLY A 71 17.83 -5.71 -18.90
CA GLY A 71 18.04 -6.98 -18.22
C GLY A 71 16.71 -7.71 -18.05
N THR A 72 16.70 -9.03 -18.27
CA THR A 72 15.58 -9.86 -17.80
C THR A 72 15.95 -10.44 -16.44
N ARG A 73 15.15 -10.15 -15.42
CA ARG A 73 15.29 -10.71 -14.08
C ARG A 73 14.35 -11.90 -13.93
N PHE A 74 14.91 -13.06 -13.61
CA PHE A 74 14.14 -14.25 -13.28
C PHE A 74 14.16 -14.47 -11.77
N ASP A 75 12.99 -14.64 -11.18
CA ASP A 75 12.83 -15.09 -9.80
C ASP A 75 11.86 -16.28 -9.75
N GLN A 76 12.10 -17.18 -8.79
CA GLN A 76 11.20 -18.30 -8.52
C GLN A 76 10.59 -18.14 -7.13
N ALA A 77 9.26 -18.18 -7.08
CA ALA A 77 8.48 -18.03 -5.86
C ALA A 77 7.78 -19.35 -5.56
N GLN A 78 8.35 -20.14 -4.64
CA GLN A 78 7.71 -21.34 -4.13
C GLN A 78 6.84 -20.99 -2.95
N VAL A 79 5.52 -21.09 -3.14
CA VAL A 79 4.56 -20.83 -2.06
C VAL A 79 4.33 -22.12 -1.30
N LYS A 80 4.66 -22.14 -0.01
CA LYS A 80 4.52 -23.31 0.84
C LYS A 80 4.08 -22.94 2.25
N ASN A 81 3.42 -23.88 2.91
CA ASN A 81 3.02 -23.74 4.30
C ASN A 81 4.22 -24.03 5.22
N VAL A 82 4.50 -23.13 6.17
CA VAL A 82 5.52 -23.31 7.22
C VAL A 82 4.91 -23.09 8.60
N VAL A 83 5.49 -23.71 9.62
CA VAL A 83 5.08 -23.49 11.01
C VAL A 83 5.92 -22.36 11.59
N VAL A 84 5.25 -21.35 12.14
CA VAL A 84 5.87 -20.23 12.86
C VAL A 84 5.26 -20.09 14.24
N LYS A 85 6.01 -19.44 15.14
CA LYS A 85 5.60 -19.21 16.54
C LYS A 85 5.98 -17.81 17.00
N PRO A 86 5.37 -16.74 16.45
CA PRO A 86 5.74 -15.37 16.78
C PRO A 86 5.27 -14.96 18.19
N LEU A 87 4.08 -15.38 18.64
CA LEU A 87 3.49 -14.99 19.94
C LEU A 87 3.22 -16.19 20.86
N CYS A 88 4.18 -17.10 21.02
CA CYS A 88 4.03 -18.37 21.76
C CYS A 88 3.06 -19.40 21.16
N LYS A 89 2.22 -19.03 20.20
CA LYS A 89 1.27 -19.93 19.53
C LYS A 89 1.85 -20.42 18.21
N GLU A 90 1.91 -21.73 18.04
CA GLU A 90 2.30 -22.33 16.76
C GLU A 90 1.16 -22.21 15.76
N GLN A 91 1.51 -21.77 14.56
CA GLN A 91 0.58 -21.63 13.46
C GLN A 91 1.22 -22.05 12.16
N ARG A 92 0.40 -22.63 11.29
CA ARG A 92 0.78 -22.98 9.94
C ARG A 92 0.35 -21.87 9.00
N ILE A 93 1.30 -21.20 8.37
CA ILE A 93 1.03 -20.07 7.47
C ILE A 93 1.60 -20.31 6.08
N PRO A 94 0.96 -19.80 5.02
CA PRO A 94 1.58 -19.77 3.70
C PRO A 94 2.67 -18.70 3.66
N THR A 95 3.82 -19.05 3.11
CA THR A 95 4.98 -18.17 2.89
C THR A 95 5.53 -18.37 1.48
N VAL A 96 6.26 -17.37 0.99
CA VAL A 96 7.07 -17.52 -0.23
C VAL A 96 8.49 -17.86 0.18
N ASN A 97 9.02 -18.97 -0.34
CA ASN A 97 10.37 -19.48 -0.06
C ASN A 97 10.67 -19.70 1.44
N GLY A 98 9.65 -19.87 2.27
CA GLY A 98 9.78 -20.18 3.69
C GLY A 98 10.03 -18.98 4.62
N SER A 99 9.90 -17.75 4.13
CA SER A 99 10.14 -16.55 4.93
C SER A 99 8.89 -15.67 5.08
N LEU A 100 8.82 -14.95 6.20
CA LEU A 100 7.87 -13.87 6.48
C LEU A 100 8.69 -12.65 6.98
N PRO A 101 8.71 -11.52 6.26
CA PRO A 101 8.20 -11.31 4.91
C PRO A 101 8.84 -12.26 3.88
N GLY A 102 8.20 -12.39 2.72
CA GLY A 102 8.76 -13.07 1.57
C GLY A 102 10.01 -12.36 1.01
N PRO A 103 10.68 -12.97 0.01
CA PRO A 103 11.91 -12.44 -0.56
C PRO A 103 11.72 -11.04 -1.15
N THR A 104 12.75 -10.22 -1.04
CA THR A 104 12.82 -8.92 -1.71
C THR A 104 13.24 -9.11 -3.16
N ILE A 105 12.42 -8.63 -4.09
CA ILE A 105 12.73 -8.60 -5.51
C ILE A 105 13.47 -7.30 -5.81
N ASN A 106 14.56 -7.40 -6.57
CA ASN A 106 15.44 -6.29 -6.89
C ASN A 106 15.59 -6.20 -8.41
N VAL A 107 15.11 -5.09 -8.98
CA VAL A 107 15.14 -4.79 -10.40
C VAL A 107 15.63 -3.36 -10.61
N ARG A 108 15.91 -2.98 -11.86
CA ARG A 108 16.14 -1.61 -12.28
C ARG A 108 14.99 -1.12 -13.16
N GLU A 109 14.82 0.19 -13.22
CA GLU A 109 13.96 0.79 -14.23
C GLU A 109 14.47 0.40 -15.63
N GLY A 110 13.55 -0.08 -16.48
CA GLY A 110 13.82 -0.63 -17.80
C GLY A 110 14.07 -2.14 -17.86
N ASP A 111 14.13 -2.85 -16.73
CA ASP A 111 14.23 -4.32 -16.71
C ASP A 111 12.87 -4.98 -17.01
N THR A 112 12.91 -6.18 -17.60
CA THR A 112 11.76 -7.10 -17.62
C THR A 112 11.82 -7.98 -16.38
N LEU A 113 10.76 -7.98 -15.57
CA LEU A 113 10.62 -8.88 -14.42
C LEU A 113 9.85 -10.14 -14.85
N VAL A 114 10.42 -11.32 -14.59
CA VAL A 114 9.80 -12.63 -14.79
C VAL A 114 9.78 -13.38 -13.46
N VAL A 115 8.59 -13.73 -12.95
CA VAL A 115 8.44 -14.49 -11.71
C VAL A 115 7.61 -15.74 -11.93
N HIS A 116 8.24 -16.89 -11.71
CA HIS A 116 7.58 -18.19 -11.74
C HIS A 116 6.99 -18.49 -10.35
N VAL A 117 5.68 -18.34 -10.21
CA VAL A 117 4.96 -18.63 -8.98
C VAL A 117 4.48 -20.08 -9.01
N ILE A 118 5.00 -20.89 -8.09
CA ILE A 118 4.62 -22.30 -7.93
C ILE A 118 3.82 -22.43 -6.63
N ASN A 119 2.54 -22.76 -6.75
CA ASN A 119 1.66 -22.85 -5.60
C ASN A 119 1.67 -24.26 -4.99
N ASN A 120 2.57 -24.50 -4.05
CA ASN A 120 2.60 -25.71 -3.22
C ASN A 120 1.87 -25.53 -1.87
N SER A 121 1.06 -24.47 -1.73
CA SER A 121 0.22 -24.26 -0.56
C SER A 121 -1.13 -24.96 -0.71
N THR A 122 -1.92 -24.93 0.36
CA THR A 122 -3.30 -25.43 0.39
C THR A 122 -4.31 -24.42 -0.13
N PHE A 123 -3.89 -23.19 -0.42
CA PHE A 123 -4.75 -22.08 -0.82
C PHE A 123 -4.68 -21.84 -2.32
N SER A 124 -5.79 -21.43 -2.94
CA SER A 124 -5.74 -20.80 -4.26
C SER A 124 -5.20 -19.37 -4.09
N ILE A 125 -4.22 -18.98 -4.90
CA ILE A 125 -3.51 -17.70 -4.73
C ILE A 125 -3.43 -16.91 -6.03
N THR A 126 -3.27 -15.59 -5.92
CA THR A 126 -2.72 -14.72 -6.96
C THR A 126 -1.69 -13.82 -6.31
N ILE A 127 -0.71 -13.33 -7.07
CA ILE A 127 0.28 -12.36 -6.58
C ILE A 127 0.09 -11.06 -7.35
N HIS A 128 -0.13 -9.98 -6.62
CA HIS A 128 -0.23 -8.63 -7.14
C HIS A 128 1.05 -7.83 -6.91
N TRP A 129 1.41 -7.03 -7.90
CA TRP A 129 2.62 -6.21 -7.94
C TRP A 129 2.26 -4.77 -7.58
N HIS A 130 2.01 -4.54 -6.30
CA HIS A 130 1.43 -3.29 -5.81
C HIS A 130 2.22 -2.06 -6.26
N GLY A 131 1.51 -1.13 -6.90
CA GLY A 131 2.04 0.12 -7.42
C GLY A 131 2.71 0.01 -8.79
N VAL A 132 2.97 -1.20 -9.32
CA VAL A 132 3.49 -1.34 -10.69
C VAL A 132 2.38 -0.94 -11.67
N PHE A 133 2.67 -0.06 -12.62
CA PHE A 133 1.65 0.47 -13.54
C PHE A 133 1.04 -0.54 -14.52
N GLN A 134 1.68 -1.71 -14.72
CA GLN A 134 1.22 -2.76 -15.64
C GLN A 134 0.88 -2.23 -17.05
N LEU A 135 1.71 -1.33 -17.57
CA LEU A 135 1.49 -0.70 -18.87
C LEU A 135 1.43 -1.76 -19.97
N LYS A 136 0.24 -1.92 -20.58
CA LYS A 136 -0.05 -2.94 -21.59
C LYS A 136 0.18 -4.37 -21.10
N SER A 137 0.14 -4.63 -19.79
CA SER A 137 0.26 -5.96 -19.20
C SER A 137 -0.75 -6.24 -18.08
N PRO A 138 -2.05 -5.83 -18.19
CA PRO A 138 -3.01 -5.99 -17.09
C PRO A 138 -3.24 -7.45 -16.69
N TRP A 139 -3.06 -8.41 -17.59
CA TRP A 139 -3.13 -9.85 -17.28
C TRP A 139 -2.01 -10.35 -16.36
N MET A 140 -0.98 -9.52 -16.10
CA MET A 140 0.10 -9.78 -15.16
C MET A 140 -0.10 -9.04 -13.83
N ASP A 141 -1.22 -8.32 -13.66
CA ASP A 141 -1.47 -7.51 -12.48
C ASP A 141 -1.67 -8.34 -11.22
N GLY A 142 -2.40 -9.46 -11.28
CA GLY A 142 -2.62 -10.33 -10.13
C GLY A 142 -3.91 -10.10 -9.35
N ALA A 143 -4.73 -9.10 -9.68
CA ALA A 143 -6.04 -8.91 -9.07
C ALA A 143 -6.97 -10.12 -9.29
N ASN A 144 -7.21 -10.85 -8.20
CA ASN A 144 -8.03 -12.06 -8.21
C ASN A 144 -9.45 -11.82 -8.70
N MET A 145 -9.92 -12.65 -9.64
CA MET A 145 -11.24 -12.58 -10.29
C MET A 145 -11.50 -11.28 -11.07
N ILE A 146 -10.48 -10.42 -11.22
CA ILE A 146 -10.54 -9.21 -12.04
C ILE A 146 -9.67 -9.39 -13.28
N THR A 147 -8.37 -9.59 -13.10
CA THR A 147 -7.42 -9.77 -14.21
C THR A 147 -7.05 -11.22 -14.45
N GLN A 148 -7.23 -12.09 -13.45
CA GLN A 148 -7.00 -13.53 -13.57
C GLN A 148 -7.78 -14.35 -12.55
N CYS A 149 -8.04 -15.61 -12.89
CA CYS A 149 -8.42 -16.64 -11.90
C CYS A 149 -7.21 -16.99 -10.99
N PRO A 150 -7.47 -17.48 -9.76
CA PRO A 150 -6.42 -17.97 -8.87
C PRO A 150 -5.59 -19.11 -9.45
N ILE A 151 -4.29 -19.09 -9.16
CA ILE A 151 -3.39 -20.23 -9.29
C ILE A 151 -3.83 -21.27 -8.25
N GLN A 152 -4.41 -22.38 -8.71
CA GLN A 152 -4.87 -23.44 -7.84
C GLN A 152 -3.70 -24.15 -7.13
N PRO A 153 -3.93 -24.82 -5.99
CA PRO A 153 -2.93 -25.68 -5.38
C PRO A 153 -2.32 -26.67 -6.40
N ARG A 154 -1.02 -26.92 -6.29
CA ARG A 154 -0.20 -27.74 -7.21
C ARG A 154 -0.09 -27.23 -8.64
N ASN A 155 -0.53 -26.01 -8.91
CA ASN A 155 -0.34 -25.36 -10.22
C ASN A 155 0.68 -24.22 -10.13
N ASN A 156 1.01 -23.66 -11.29
CA ASN A 156 1.94 -22.55 -11.41
C ASN A 156 1.43 -21.51 -12.40
N PHE A 157 2.00 -20.31 -12.31
CA PHE A 157 1.78 -19.23 -13.27
C PHE A 157 3.06 -18.39 -13.36
N THR A 158 3.35 -17.85 -14.54
CA THR A 158 4.51 -16.98 -14.76
C THR A 158 4.04 -15.55 -14.99
N TYR A 159 4.39 -14.66 -14.06
CA TYR A 159 4.23 -13.23 -14.24
C TYR A 159 5.39 -12.70 -15.07
N ARG A 160 5.12 -11.92 -16.12
CA ARG A 160 6.15 -11.30 -16.96
C ARG A 160 5.73 -9.93 -17.47
N PHE A 161 6.42 -8.88 -17.04
CA PHE A 161 6.12 -7.50 -17.42
C PHE A 161 7.36 -6.61 -17.34
N ASP A 162 7.32 -5.46 -18.00
CA ASP A 162 8.40 -4.49 -18.04
C ASP A 162 8.23 -3.43 -16.95
N ILE A 163 9.33 -3.10 -16.26
CA ILE A 163 9.36 -2.03 -15.27
C ILE A 163 9.62 -0.71 -15.99
N THR A 164 8.59 0.13 -16.10
CA THR A 164 8.64 1.35 -16.91
C THR A 164 8.26 2.57 -16.09
N GLY A 165 9.13 3.58 -16.07
CA GLY A 165 8.79 4.90 -15.55
C GLY A 165 8.59 4.97 -14.03
N GLN A 166 9.19 4.04 -13.27
CA GLN A 166 9.10 3.99 -11.82
C GLN A 166 10.47 3.70 -11.23
N GLU A 167 10.85 4.41 -10.16
CA GLU A 167 12.10 4.20 -9.41
C GLU A 167 11.83 4.43 -7.92
N GLY A 168 12.24 3.49 -7.07
CA GLY A 168 12.03 3.56 -5.61
C GLY A 168 11.63 2.22 -5.03
N THR A 169 10.77 2.26 -4.01
CA THR A 169 10.25 1.09 -3.32
C THR A 169 8.79 0.89 -3.65
N LEU A 170 8.43 -0.36 -3.92
CA LEU A 170 7.08 -0.91 -4.03
C LEU A 170 7.06 -2.23 -3.25
N PHE A 171 6.00 -3.01 -3.38
CA PHE A 171 5.94 -4.35 -2.80
C PHE A 171 5.04 -5.27 -3.61
N TRP A 172 5.15 -6.57 -3.37
CA TRP A 172 4.24 -7.56 -3.91
C TRP A 172 3.48 -8.20 -2.76
N HIS A 173 2.25 -8.65 -3.03
CA HIS A 173 1.46 -9.37 -2.04
C HIS A 173 0.43 -10.30 -2.68
N ALA A 174 -0.05 -11.30 -1.93
CA ALA A 174 -1.16 -12.10 -2.40
C ALA A 174 -2.43 -11.24 -2.56
N HIS A 175 -3.20 -11.42 -3.64
CA HIS A 175 -4.41 -10.64 -3.87
C HIS A 175 -5.69 -11.48 -3.69
N VAL A 176 -5.66 -12.40 -2.73
CA VAL A 176 -6.80 -13.25 -2.35
C VAL A 176 -7.11 -13.01 -0.88
N VAL A 177 -8.19 -12.28 -0.63
CA VAL A 177 -8.74 -11.96 0.71
C VAL A 177 -7.62 -11.49 1.66
N ASN A 178 -7.37 -12.20 2.76
CA ASN A 178 -6.42 -11.80 3.80
C ASN A 178 -5.07 -12.54 3.67
N LEU A 179 -4.83 -13.33 2.61
CA LEU A 179 -3.57 -14.08 2.43
C LEU A 179 -2.33 -13.17 2.41
N ARG A 180 -2.48 -11.89 2.04
CA ARG A 180 -1.39 -10.90 2.14
C ARG A 180 -0.91 -10.61 3.55
N ALA A 181 -1.62 -11.06 4.59
CA ALA A 181 -1.11 -11.01 5.97
C ALA A 181 0.24 -11.73 6.11
N THR A 182 0.47 -12.79 5.33
CA THR A 182 1.73 -13.56 5.37
C THR A 182 2.43 -13.70 4.01
N LEU A 183 1.69 -13.56 2.91
CA LEU A 183 2.23 -13.57 1.55
C LEU A 183 2.45 -12.15 1.04
N HIS A 184 3.57 -11.55 1.42
CA HIS A 184 4.01 -10.24 0.92
C HIS A 184 5.53 -10.11 0.98
N GLY A 185 6.11 -9.22 0.19
CA GLY A 185 7.54 -8.92 0.22
C GLY A 185 7.87 -7.66 -0.57
N ALA A 186 9.06 -7.11 -0.34
CA ALA A 186 9.47 -5.86 -0.96
C ALA A 186 9.78 -6.02 -2.46
N LEU A 187 9.51 -4.98 -3.24
CA LEU A 187 9.94 -4.83 -4.64
C LEU A 187 10.73 -3.53 -4.75
N ILE A 188 12.03 -3.63 -5.00
CA ILE A 188 12.93 -2.48 -5.11
C ILE A 188 13.25 -2.25 -6.57
N ILE A 189 12.88 -1.06 -7.07
CA ILE A 189 13.19 -0.60 -8.42
C ILE A 189 14.30 0.45 -8.32
N ARG A 190 15.53 0.04 -8.64
CA ARG A 190 16.67 0.97 -8.67
C ARG A 190 16.67 1.83 -9.92
N PRO A 191 17.39 2.96 -9.90
CA PRO A 191 17.62 3.74 -11.11
C PRO A 191 18.14 2.88 -12.25
N ARG A 192 17.71 3.24 -13.47
CA ARG A 192 18.22 2.66 -14.70
C ARG A 192 19.75 2.64 -14.69
N SER A 193 20.35 1.61 -15.28
CA SER A 193 21.80 1.51 -15.38
C SER A 193 22.41 2.81 -15.97
N GLY A 194 23.49 3.29 -15.35
CA GLY A 194 24.12 4.56 -15.72
C GLY A 194 23.44 5.83 -15.18
N ARG A 195 22.26 5.74 -14.56
CA ARG A 195 21.60 6.90 -13.91
C ARG A 195 21.81 6.86 -12.39
N PRO A 196 22.25 7.95 -11.75
CA PRO A 196 22.32 8.04 -10.30
C PRO A 196 20.92 8.30 -9.70
N TYR A 197 20.79 8.08 -8.39
CA TYR A 197 19.68 8.66 -7.62
C TYR A 197 19.72 10.20 -7.70
N PRO A 198 18.57 10.89 -7.55
CA PRO A 198 18.52 12.36 -7.46
C PRO A 198 19.03 12.90 -6.10
N PHE A 199 19.58 12.03 -5.26
CA PHE A 199 20.20 12.32 -3.97
C PHE A 199 21.52 11.55 -3.84
N PRO A 200 22.42 11.92 -2.92
CA PRO A 200 23.68 11.22 -2.72
C PRO A 200 23.50 9.72 -2.52
N LYS A 201 24.32 8.91 -3.18
CA LYS A 201 24.24 7.44 -3.11
C LYS A 201 24.36 6.98 -1.65
N PRO A 202 23.37 6.25 -1.10
CA PRO A 202 23.43 5.77 0.27
C PRO A 202 24.52 4.70 0.43
N TYR A 203 25.05 4.56 1.64
CA TYR A 203 26.01 3.52 1.99
C TYR A 203 25.39 2.12 1.87
N LYS A 204 24.15 1.96 2.36
CA LYS A 204 23.34 0.73 2.26
C LYS A 204 21.86 1.06 2.14
N GLU A 205 21.11 0.15 1.53
CA GLU A 205 19.66 0.19 1.44
C GLU A 205 19.06 -0.91 2.34
N VAL A 206 18.00 -0.61 3.08
CA VAL A 206 17.44 -1.50 4.11
C VAL A 206 15.93 -1.55 4.00
N PRO A 207 15.34 -2.68 3.57
CA PRO A 207 13.89 -2.88 3.63
C PRO A 207 13.39 -2.94 5.07
N LEU A 208 12.33 -2.18 5.35
CA LEU A 208 11.57 -2.23 6.59
C LEU A 208 10.10 -2.49 6.24
N VAL A 209 9.68 -3.75 6.33
CA VAL A 209 8.33 -4.18 6.01
C VAL A 209 7.52 -4.28 7.29
N PHE A 210 6.51 -3.42 7.41
CA PHE A 210 5.57 -3.47 8.52
C PHE A 210 4.41 -4.41 8.19
N GLY A 211 4.00 -5.19 9.18
CA GLY A 211 2.92 -6.15 9.03
C GLY A 211 2.05 -6.24 10.27
N GLN A 212 1.07 -7.14 10.20
CA GLN A 212 0.18 -7.50 11.29
C GLN A 212 0.15 -9.01 11.46
N TRP A 213 -0.16 -9.46 12.66
CA TRP A 213 -0.24 -10.86 13.03
C TRP A 213 -1.59 -11.19 13.65
N TRP A 214 -2.11 -12.37 13.29
CA TRP A 214 -3.32 -12.93 13.88
C TRP A 214 -3.06 -14.29 14.52
N ASP A 215 -3.57 -14.50 15.73
CA ASP A 215 -3.58 -15.82 16.38
C ASP A 215 -4.68 -16.74 15.83
N THR A 216 -5.52 -16.21 14.95
CA THR A 216 -6.52 -16.95 14.17
C THR A 216 -5.88 -17.48 12.89
N ASP A 217 -6.22 -18.73 12.52
CA ASP A 217 -5.81 -19.31 11.23
C ASP A 217 -6.29 -18.47 10.04
N ILE A 218 -5.52 -18.45 8.96
CA ILE A 218 -5.80 -17.62 7.79
C ILE A 218 -7.13 -17.96 7.10
N GLU A 219 -7.58 -19.23 7.14
CA GLU A 219 -8.89 -19.64 6.62
C GLU A 219 -10.03 -18.96 7.38
N GLN A 220 -9.94 -18.94 8.70
CA GLN A 220 -10.91 -18.28 9.55
C GLN A 220 -10.78 -16.75 9.45
N LEU A 221 -9.57 -16.24 9.25
CA LEU A 221 -9.34 -14.82 9.02
C LEU A 221 -10.03 -14.34 7.74
N ASN A 222 -10.05 -15.16 6.68
CA ASN A 222 -10.72 -14.84 5.42
C ASN A 222 -12.25 -14.68 5.55
N LEU A 223 -12.85 -15.20 6.62
CA LEU A 223 -14.28 -15.01 6.91
C LEU A 223 -14.60 -13.69 7.62
N ARG A 224 -13.58 -12.93 8.02
CA ARG A 224 -13.72 -11.70 8.81
C ARG A 224 -13.48 -10.46 7.92
N PRO A 225 -14.45 -9.53 7.80
CA PRO A 225 -14.32 -8.35 6.95
C PRO A 225 -13.35 -7.29 7.49
N ALA A 226 -13.16 -7.21 8.81
CA ALA A 226 -12.25 -6.29 9.46
C ALA A 226 -11.65 -6.93 10.73
N PRO A 227 -10.70 -7.88 10.58
CA PRO A 227 -10.17 -8.58 11.73
C PRO A 227 -9.22 -7.69 12.54
N ILE A 228 -9.34 -7.77 13.86
CA ILE A 228 -8.46 -7.09 14.82
C ILE A 228 -7.23 -7.98 15.02
N CYS A 229 -6.04 -7.41 14.83
CA CYS A 229 -4.78 -8.14 14.99
C CYS A 229 -4.35 -8.23 16.46
N GLU A 230 -3.65 -9.30 16.81
CA GLU A 230 -3.01 -9.45 18.12
C GLU A 230 -1.69 -8.66 18.18
N ALA A 231 -0.90 -8.65 17.11
CA ALA A 231 0.38 -7.92 17.07
C ALA A 231 0.67 -7.23 15.74
N TYR A 232 1.58 -6.28 15.80
CA TYR A 232 2.23 -5.68 14.64
C TYR A 232 3.66 -6.19 14.53
N LEU A 233 4.20 -6.17 13.31
CA LEU A 233 5.50 -6.75 13.00
C LEU A 233 6.37 -5.73 12.28
N ILE A 234 7.67 -5.72 12.59
CA ILE A 234 8.71 -5.09 11.76
C ILE A 234 9.58 -6.21 11.20
N ASN A 235 9.64 -6.35 9.88
CA ASN A 235 10.35 -7.44 9.19
C ASN A 235 9.97 -8.82 9.75
N GLY A 236 8.66 -9.04 10.00
CA GLY A 236 8.14 -10.33 10.47
C GLY A 236 8.32 -10.59 11.96
N LEU A 237 8.88 -9.64 12.70
CA LEU A 237 9.20 -9.79 14.13
C LEU A 237 8.33 -8.87 14.99
N ALA A 238 7.76 -9.42 16.07
CA ALA A 238 6.86 -8.72 17.00
C ALA A 238 7.58 -7.83 18.03
N GLY A 239 8.92 -7.76 17.95
CA GLY A 239 9.73 -6.93 18.82
C GLY A 239 9.78 -7.42 20.27
N ASP A 240 10.02 -6.52 21.22
CA ASP A 240 10.18 -6.83 22.65
C ASP A 240 8.91 -6.61 23.49
N SER A 241 7.79 -6.26 22.86
CA SER A 241 6.56 -5.84 23.55
C SER A 241 5.48 -6.92 23.69
N TYR A 242 5.80 -8.15 23.27
CA TYR A 242 4.89 -9.29 23.26
C TYR A 242 5.51 -10.55 23.89
N PRO A 243 4.70 -11.43 24.52
CA PRO A 243 5.17 -12.71 25.06
C PRO A 243 5.90 -13.56 24.01
N CYS A 244 6.92 -14.32 24.44
CA CYS A 244 7.78 -15.16 23.60
C CYS A 244 8.46 -14.43 22.41
N SER A 245 8.51 -13.11 22.47
CA SER A 245 9.20 -12.26 21.48
C SER A 245 10.50 -11.68 22.04
N GLU A 246 10.87 -12.00 23.28
CA GLU A 246 12.14 -11.59 23.89
C GLU A 246 13.32 -11.95 23.00
N ASN A 247 14.22 -10.99 22.78
CA ASN A 247 15.36 -11.06 21.85
C ASN A 247 15.02 -11.26 20.35
N ARG A 248 13.76 -11.16 19.93
CA ARG A 248 13.34 -11.23 18.52
C ARG A 248 13.03 -9.85 17.95
N MET A 249 14.03 -8.99 17.94
CA MET A 249 13.99 -7.69 17.27
C MET A 249 14.83 -7.71 16.01
N PHE A 250 14.35 -7.06 14.96
CA PHE A 250 15.19 -6.71 13.83
C PHE A 250 16.30 -5.75 14.31
N LYS A 251 17.55 -5.99 13.89
CA LYS A 251 18.71 -5.17 14.26
C LYS A 251 19.41 -4.65 13.01
N LEU A 252 19.38 -3.33 12.80
CA LEU A 252 20.16 -2.64 11.78
C LEU A 252 21.51 -2.22 12.36
N LYS A 253 22.60 -2.84 11.89
CA LYS A 253 23.96 -2.44 12.27
C LYS A 253 24.43 -1.24 11.44
N VAL A 254 24.80 -0.15 12.10
CA VAL A 254 25.22 1.11 11.45
C VAL A 254 26.66 1.50 11.77
N ILE A 255 27.27 2.28 10.88
CA ILE A 255 28.58 2.90 11.08
C ILE A 255 28.35 4.41 11.20
N GLN A 256 28.88 5.01 12.26
CA GLN A 256 28.74 6.44 12.51
C GLN A 256 29.19 7.26 11.28
N GLY A 257 28.44 8.32 10.96
CA GLY A 257 28.64 9.19 9.80
C GLY A 257 28.21 8.62 8.44
N LYS A 258 27.74 7.37 8.35
CA LYS A 258 27.21 6.80 7.10
C LYS A 258 25.71 7.03 6.98
N THR A 259 25.24 7.22 5.74
CA THR A 259 23.82 7.39 5.41
C THR A 259 23.22 6.11 4.83
N TYR A 260 22.07 5.70 5.33
CA TYR A 260 21.34 4.50 4.96
C TYR A 260 20.02 4.90 4.30
N LEU A 261 19.61 4.23 3.24
CA LEU A 261 18.28 4.40 2.66
C LEU A 261 17.34 3.35 3.24
N LEU A 262 16.44 3.79 4.12
CA LEU A 262 15.38 2.95 4.66
C LEU A 262 14.25 2.89 3.63
N ARG A 263 13.88 1.67 3.24
CA ARG A 263 12.83 1.37 2.26
C ARG A 263 11.63 0.82 2.99
N ILE A 264 10.78 1.71 3.45
CA ILE A 264 9.73 1.44 4.43
C ILE A 264 8.44 1.09 3.68
N ILE A 265 7.80 -0.02 4.06
CA ILE A 265 6.58 -0.51 3.43
C ILE A 265 5.56 -0.79 4.53
N ASN A 266 4.35 -0.25 4.43
CA ASN A 266 3.25 -0.69 5.27
C ASN A 266 2.43 -1.78 4.56
N ALA A 267 2.80 -3.04 4.79
CA ALA A 267 2.08 -4.22 4.30
C ALA A 267 0.99 -4.71 5.27
N ALA A 268 0.63 -3.92 6.29
CA ALA A 268 -0.50 -4.22 7.18
C ALA A 268 -1.82 -4.33 6.39
N LEU A 269 -2.81 -5.04 6.94
CA LEU A 269 -4.11 -5.19 6.29
C LEU A 269 -4.90 -3.89 6.32
N ASN A 270 -5.02 -3.28 7.50
CA ASN A 270 -6.06 -2.28 7.75
C ASN A 270 -5.66 -1.19 8.74
N THR A 271 -4.36 -1.04 9.05
CA THR A 271 -3.91 -0.10 10.09
C THR A 271 -2.81 0.83 9.58
N HIS A 272 -3.00 2.12 9.86
CA HIS A 272 -1.99 3.15 9.64
C HIS A 272 -0.95 3.05 10.77
N LEU A 273 0.32 3.21 10.43
CA LEU A 273 1.42 3.04 11.39
C LEU A 273 2.28 4.29 11.42
N PHE A 274 2.36 4.91 12.60
CA PHE A 274 3.43 5.88 12.85
C PHE A 274 4.74 5.13 13.00
N PHE A 275 5.82 5.71 12.48
CA PHE A 275 7.17 5.21 12.60
C PHE A 275 8.12 6.33 13.06
N LYS A 276 8.93 6.03 14.08
CA LYS A 276 9.97 6.93 14.61
C LYS A 276 11.26 6.18 14.87
N ILE A 277 12.36 6.92 14.88
CA ILE A 277 13.69 6.42 15.23
C ILE A 277 14.21 7.28 16.39
N ALA A 278 14.60 6.65 17.49
CA ALA A 278 15.09 7.35 18.67
C ALA A 278 16.28 8.25 18.33
N ASP A 279 16.17 9.53 18.66
CA ASP A 279 17.19 10.56 18.47
C ASP A 279 17.67 10.79 17.02
N HIS A 280 16.97 10.24 16.01
CA HIS A 280 17.31 10.45 14.60
C HIS A 280 16.16 11.09 13.85
N ASN A 281 16.47 12.13 13.09
CA ASN A 281 15.62 12.59 12.01
C ASN A 281 15.94 11.79 10.74
N VAL A 282 14.96 11.70 9.84
CA VAL A 282 15.15 11.16 8.50
C VAL A 282 14.82 12.19 7.44
N THR A 283 15.33 12.01 6.23
CA THR A 283 14.93 12.80 5.06
C THR A 283 14.15 11.93 4.09
N VAL A 284 12.85 12.17 3.95
CA VAL A 284 11.98 11.51 2.97
C VAL A 284 12.36 11.96 1.57
N VAL A 285 12.61 11.01 0.67
CA VAL A 285 13.08 11.26 -0.71
C VAL A 285 12.22 10.61 -1.79
N SER A 286 11.35 9.66 -1.43
CA SER A 286 10.38 9.08 -2.36
C SER A 286 9.19 8.49 -1.60
N VAL A 287 8.02 8.54 -2.22
CA VAL A 287 6.79 7.85 -1.79
C VAL A 287 6.22 7.11 -2.99
N ASP A 288 5.88 5.83 -2.83
CA ASP A 288 5.27 4.99 -3.88
C ASP A 288 6.01 5.00 -5.23
N ALA A 289 7.34 4.85 -5.14
CA ALA A 289 8.26 4.92 -6.27
C ALA A 289 8.17 6.22 -7.11
N ALA A 290 7.78 7.32 -6.46
CA ALA A 290 7.85 8.67 -7.00
C ALA A 290 8.73 9.56 -6.11
N TYR A 291 9.73 10.20 -6.71
CA TYR A 291 10.64 11.08 -5.99
C TYR A 291 9.93 12.31 -5.41
N THR A 292 10.30 12.66 -4.19
CA THR A 292 9.78 13.81 -3.46
C THR A 292 10.85 14.88 -3.33
N THR A 293 10.43 16.13 -3.17
CA THR A 293 11.34 17.15 -2.64
C THR A 293 11.82 16.66 -1.26
N PRO A 294 13.14 16.64 -0.99
CA PRO A 294 13.66 16.13 0.27
C PRO A 294 13.01 16.80 1.48
N TYR A 295 12.37 15.99 2.34
CA TYR A 295 11.63 16.49 3.50
C TYR A 295 12.16 15.88 4.79
N GLY A 296 12.73 16.71 5.66
CA GLY A 296 13.20 16.31 6.98
C GLY A 296 12.04 16.06 7.93
N SER A 297 12.03 14.90 8.59
CA SER A 297 11.00 14.55 9.56
C SER A 297 11.52 13.65 10.68
N ASP A 298 10.98 13.83 11.88
CA ASP A 298 11.23 13.00 13.06
C ASP A 298 10.17 11.89 13.23
N VAL A 299 9.10 11.93 12.42
CA VAL A 299 7.98 10.98 12.47
C VAL A 299 7.38 10.81 11.08
N MET A 300 7.15 9.56 10.70
CA MET A 300 6.44 9.21 9.48
C MET A 300 5.11 8.56 9.84
N ILE A 301 4.10 8.71 8.99
CA ILE A 301 2.87 7.93 9.02
C ILE A 301 2.72 7.24 7.67
N LEU A 302 2.47 5.93 7.70
CA LEU A 302 2.22 5.15 6.48
C LEU A 302 0.85 4.49 6.58
N THR A 303 0.05 4.61 5.52
CA THR A 303 -1.21 3.86 5.37
C THR A 303 -0.94 2.49 4.72
N PRO A 304 -1.82 1.48 4.89
CA PRO A 304 -1.70 0.21 4.19
C PRO A 304 -1.53 0.39 2.68
N GLY A 305 -0.49 -0.21 2.12
CA GLY A 305 -0.13 -0.07 0.69
C GLY A 305 0.94 0.97 0.42
N GLN A 306 1.09 1.99 1.28
CA GLN A 306 2.09 3.02 1.06
C GLN A 306 3.52 2.52 1.34
N THR A 307 4.44 3.12 0.60
CA THR A 307 5.88 2.94 0.74
C THR A 307 6.56 4.31 0.87
N VAL A 308 7.61 4.37 1.69
CA VAL A 308 8.39 5.58 1.92
C VAL A 308 9.87 5.22 1.87
N ASP A 309 10.60 5.93 1.03
CA ASP A 309 12.07 5.90 0.98
C ASP A 309 12.60 7.09 1.79
N ALA A 310 13.38 6.80 2.84
CA ALA A 310 13.91 7.82 3.74
C ALA A 310 15.40 7.61 4.02
N LEU A 311 16.19 8.69 3.93
CA LEU A 311 17.60 8.71 4.27
C LEU A 311 17.77 8.90 5.78
N LEU A 312 18.50 7.97 6.40
CA LEU A 312 18.93 8.01 7.80
C LEU A 312 20.44 8.18 7.84
N THR A 313 20.93 9.29 8.40
CA THR A 313 22.35 9.45 8.70
C THR A 313 22.61 8.95 10.12
N ALA A 314 23.62 8.09 10.28
CA ALA A 314 24.03 7.58 11.59
C ALA A 314 24.91 8.62 12.31
N ASP A 315 24.32 9.76 12.71
CA ASP A 315 25.01 10.92 13.27
C ASP A 315 25.00 11.00 14.81
N GLN A 316 24.35 10.05 15.48
CA GLN A 316 24.27 10.03 16.93
C GLN A 316 25.54 9.43 17.57
N PRO A 317 25.75 9.64 18.89
CA PRO A 317 26.80 8.94 19.65
C PRO A 317 26.74 7.42 19.49
N ILE A 318 27.87 6.74 19.68
CA ILE A 318 27.92 5.28 19.57
C ILE A 318 27.02 4.66 20.67
N GLY A 319 25.93 4.03 20.23
CA GLY A 319 24.94 3.44 21.13
C GLY A 319 23.92 2.57 20.40
N MET A 320 22.80 2.32 21.07
CA MET A 320 21.66 1.60 20.52
C MET A 320 20.42 2.49 20.57
N TYR A 321 19.63 2.49 19.50
CA TYR A 321 18.47 3.37 19.33
C TYR A 321 17.28 2.57 18.83
N TYR A 322 16.13 2.73 19.47
CA TYR A 322 14.91 2.05 19.02
C TYR A 322 14.36 2.64 17.72
N MET A 323 13.95 1.75 16.83
CA MET A 323 13.10 2.02 15.68
C MET A 323 11.71 1.47 15.99
N SER A 324 10.72 2.36 16.11
CA SER A 324 9.45 2.03 16.75
C SER A 324 8.26 2.33 15.84
N ILE A 325 7.30 1.39 15.76
CA ILE A 325 5.99 1.62 15.15
C ILE A 325 4.88 1.62 16.22
N ILE A 326 3.83 2.40 15.98
CA ILE A 326 2.60 2.39 16.80
C ILE A 326 1.38 2.56 15.88
N PRO A 327 0.26 1.84 16.14
CA PRO A 327 -0.96 2.04 15.37
C PRO A 327 -1.56 3.42 15.57
N TYR A 328 -2.04 3.98 14.45
CA TYR A 328 -2.82 5.21 14.37
C TYR A 328 -4.24 4.89 13.91
N LEU A 329 -5.22 5.40 14.64
CA LEU A 329 -6.64 5.29 14.32
C LEU A 329 -7.28 6.66 14.54
N SER A 330 -7.75 7.28 13.46
CA SER A 330 -8.44 8.58 13.52
C SER A 330 -9.84 8.46 14.13
N ALA A 331 -10.48 7.30 14.00
CA ALA A 331 -11.84 7.02 14.47
C ALA A 331 -11.88 6.06 15.68
N SER A 332 -10.97 6.22 16.65
CA SER A 332 -10.82 5.30 17.78
C SER A 332 -12.06 5.16 18.67
N SER A 333 -13.02 6.08 18.58
CA SER A 333 -14.29 6.05 19.33
C SER A 333 -15.42 5.28 18.63
N LEU A 334 -15.25 4.89 17.36
CA LEU A 334 -16.34 4.34 16.53
C LEU A 334 -16.24 2.82 16.28
N ALA A 335 -15.12 2.18 16.62
CA ALA A 335 -14.94 0.74 16.42
C ALA A 335 -13.95 0.13 17.43
N PRO A 336 -14.03 -1.19 17.71
CA PRO A 336 -13.04 -1.86 18.54
C PRO A 336 -11.66 -1.76 17.87
N ALA A 337 -10.70 -1.23 18.63
CA ALA A 337 -9.34 -1.00 18.14
C ALA A 337 -8.39 -2.14 18.56
N PRO A 338 -7.44 -2.53 17.70
CA PRO A 338 -6.32 -3.37 18.12
C PRO A 338 -5.52 -2.72 19.27
N PRO A 339 -4.78 -3.53 20.06
CA PRO A 339 -4.00 -3.00 21.16
C PRO A 339 -3.00 -1.96 20.68
N ARG A 340 -3.01 -0.79 21.33
CA ARG A 340 -2.08 0.31 21.06
C ARG A 340 -0.72 0.02 21.71
N LYS A 341 -0.04 -1.01 21.21
CA LYS A 341 1.31 -1.39 21.63
C LYS A 341 2.33 -0.84 20.66
N VAL A 342 3.45 -0.38 21.20
CA VAL A 342 4.63 0.00 20.41
C VAL A 342 5.35 -1.29 20.02
N ILE A 343 5.78 -1.41 18.77
CA ILE A 343 6.70 -2.48 18.34
C ILE A 343 8.06 -1.88 18.11
N ASN A 344 9.08 -2.56 18.59
CA ASN A 344 10.44 -2.11 18.54
C ASN A 344 11.32 -2.98 17.66
N SER A 345 12.25 -2.32 16.99
CA SER A 345 13.46 -2.86 16.38
C SER A 345 14.63 -1.96 16.77
N LEU A 346 15.87 -2.32 16.44
CA LEU A 346 17.06 -1.62 16.94
C LEU A 346 17.98 -1.16 15.82
N ILE A 347 18.49 0.06 15.93
CA ILE A 347 19.74 0.49 15.33
C ILE A 347 20.86 0.21 16.33
N VAL A 348 21.93 -0.42 15.87
CA VAL A 348 23.10 -0.77 16.68
C VAL A 348 24.34 -0.18 16.01
N TYR A 349 24.92 0.84 16.63
CA TYR A 349 26.17 1.43 16.14
C TYR A 349 27.33 0.44 16.30
N LYS A 350 28.21 0.38 15.31
CA LYS A 350 29.46 -0.39 15.40
C LYS A 350 30.30 0.14 16.57
N GLY A 351 30.56 -0.70 17.56
CA GLY A 351 31.27 -0.34 18.79
C GLY A 351 30.35 -0.16 20.01
N ALA A 352 29.03 -0.22 19.85
CA ALA A 352 28.10 -0.20 20.97
C ALA A 352 28.26 -1.47 21.85
N THR A 353 28.28 -1.29 23.17
CA THR A 353 28.35 -2.38 24.14
C THR A 353 26.95 -2.85 24.55
N SER A 354 26.77 -4.15 24.80
CA SER A 354 25.48 -4.74 25.19
C SER A 354 24.92 -4.24 26.53
N THR A 355 25.73 -3.52 27.32
CA THR A 355 25.35 -2.96 28.63
C THR A 355 24.58 -1.66 28.54
N THR A 356 24.61 -0.95 27.40
CA THR A 356 23.92 0.32 27.23
C THR A 356 22.44 0.06 26.96
N SER A 357 21.54 0.63 27.76
CA SER A 357 20.10 0.58 27.44
C SER A 357 19.83 1.37 26.16
N PRO A 358 19.04 0.85 25.21
CA PRO A 358 18.75 1.59 23.98
C PRO A 358 17.93 2.86 24.23
N SER A 359 18.28 3.97 23.55
CA SER A 359 17.50 5.21 23.55
C SER A 359 16.10 5.00 22.99
N ARG A 360 15.10 5.70 23.56
CA ARG A 360 13.68 5.62 23.20
C ARG A 360 13.12 6.99 22.82
N SER A 361 12.29 7.04 21.79
CA SER A 361 11.46 8.22 21.49
C SER A 361 10.09 8.13 22.12
N LEU A 362 9.53 9.30 22.47
CA LEU A 362 8.10 9.42 22.72
C LEU A 362 7.34 9.28 21.39
N MET A 363 6.50 8.24 21.31
CA MET A 363 5.60 8.07 20.18
C MET A 363 4.45 9.09 20.24
N PRO A 364 3.86 9.52 19.10
CA PRO A 364 2.74 10.45 19.09
C PRO A 364 1.62 9.98 20.02
N SER A 365 1.02 10.89 20.79
CA SER A 365 -0.13 10.56 21.66
C SER A 365 -1.40 10.46 20.81
N GLN A 366 -2.49 9.91 21.35
CA GLN A 366 -3.75 9.90 20.62
C GLN A 366 -4.26 11.33 20.35
N ILE A 367 -4.04 12.25 21.30
CA ILE A 367 -4.52 13.64 21.24
C ILE A 367 -3.91 14.41 20.06
N ASN A 368 -2.60 14.27 19.83
CA ASN A 368 -1.91 14.98 18.76
C ASN A 368 -1.72 14.16 17.48
N SER A 369 -2.28 12.95 17.42
CA SER A 369 -2.05 12.02 16.32
C SER A 369 -2.59 12.54 14.98
N VAL A 370 -3.78 13.15 14.95
CA VAL A 370 -4.38 13.69 13.71
C VAL A 370 -3.53 14.82 13.13
N SER A 371 -3.15 15.81 13.94
CA SER A 371 -2.31 16.92 13.48
C SER A 371 -0.91 16.46 13.07
N THR A 372 -0.34 15.48 13.77
CA THR A 372 0.96 14.88 13.42
C THR A 372 0.89 14.15 12.08
N ALA A 373 -0.15 13.33 11.87
CA ALA A 373 -0.36 12.63 10.62
C ALA A 373 -0.57 13.61 9.46
N HIS A 374 -1.44 14.60 9.65
CA HIS A 374 -1.71 15.62 8.64
C HIS A 374 -0.45 16.40 8.26
N ARG A 375 0.32 16.88 9.25
CA ARG A 375 1.59 17.60 9.03
C ARG A 375 2.60 16.79 8.21
N PHE A 376 2.69 15.49 8.45
CA PHE A 376 3.56 14.64 7.65
C PHE A 376 3.06 14.55 6.20
N SER A 377 1.80 14.20 6.00
CA SER A 377 1.24 13.97 4.66
C SER A 377 1.16 15.25 3.81
N SER A 378 0.82 16.40 4.38
CA SER A 378 0.66 17.65 3.63
C SER A 378 1.98 18.30 3.22
N ASN A 379 3.08 17.97 3.90
CA ASN A 379 4.41 18.52 3.59
C ASN A 379 5.15 17.74 2.50
N ILE A 380 4.68 16.56 2.13
CA ILE A 380 5.28 15.76 1.06
C ILE A 380 4.87 16.36 -0.28
N THR A 381 5.87 16.78 -1.05
CA THR A 381 5.68 17.34 -2.39
C THR A 381 6.55 16.61 -3.40
N SER A 382 6.09 16.54 -4.66
CA SER A 382 6.84 15.88 -5.73
C SER A 382 8.14 16.63 -6.06
N LEU A 383 9.19 15.90 -6.43
CA LEU A 383 10.45 16.48 -6.90
C LEU A 383 10.27 17.07 -8.30
N VAL A 384 10.07 18.38 -8.39
CA VAL A 384 9.93 19.08 -9.68
C VAL A 384 11.18 18.90 -10.54
N GLY A 385 11.00 18.43 -11.77
CA GLY A 385 12.09 18.13 -12.69
C GLY A 385 12.86 16.84 -12.39
N GLY A 386 12.42 16.07 -11.39
CA GLY A 386 12.98 14.75 -11.08
C GLY A 386 12.67 13.69 -12.15
N PRO A 387 13.30 12.51 -12.08
CA PRO A 387 12.99 11.38 -12.96
C PRO A 387 11.48 11.07 -12.97
N TYR A 388 10.91 10.95 -14.18
CA TYR A 388 9.48 10.67 -14.44
C TYR A 388 8.48 11.67 -13.82
N TRP A 389 8.96 12.84 -13.38
CA TRP A 389 8.09 13.90 -12.93
C TRP A 389 7.16 14.35 -14.05
N THR A 390 5.87 14.46 -13.75
CA THR A 390 4.87 15.00 -14.67
C THR A 390 4.30 16.29 -14.09
N PRO A 391 4.30 17.40 -14.83
CA PRO A 391 3.71 18.65 -14.37
C PRO A 391 2.22 18.48 -14.13
N VAL A 392 1.77 18.86 -12.93
CA VAL A 392 0.35 18.94 -12.61
C VAL A 392 -0.23 20.19 -13.30
N PRO A 393 -1.34 20.07 -14.04
CA PRO A 393 -2.06 21.24 -14.57
C PRO A 393 -2.34 22.24 -13.45
N ARG A 394 -2.14 23.54 -13.70
CA ARG A 394 -2.41 24.59 -12.72
C ARG A 394 -3.72 25.34 -12.99
N HIS A 395 -4.26 25.17 -14.19
CA HIS A 395 -5.54 25.73 -14.56
C HIS A 395 -6.64 24.72 -14.24
N VAL A 396 -7.60 25.15 -13.44
CA VAL A 396 -8.78 24.34 -13.11
C VAL A 396 -9.81 24.58 -14.20
N ASP A 397 -9.96 23.61 -15.09
CA ASP A 397 -10.97 23.67 -16.16
C ASP A 397 -12.36 23.26 -15.67
N GLU A 398 -12.43 22.45 -14.61
CA GLU A 398 -13.66 21.83 -14.11
C GLU A 398 -13.68 21.82 -12.58
N LYS A 399 -14.84 22.13 -11.97
CA LYS A 399 -15.06 22.06 -10.52
C LYS A 399 -15.95 20.87 -10.20
N MET A 400 -15.47 19.94 -9.38
CA MET A 400 -16.23 18.78 -8.95
C MET A 400 -16.69 18.96 -7.51
N PHE A 401 -17.95 18.65 -7.26
CA PHE A 401 -18.48 18.49 -5.92
C PHE A 401 -18.68 16.99 -5.67
N VAL A 402 -17.91 16.42 -4.74
CA VAL A 402 -17.96 15.00 -4.40
C VAL A 402 -18.58 14.86 -3.01
N THR A 403 -19.68 14.12 -2.93
CA THR A 403 -20.27 13.73 -1.65
C THR A 403 -19.86 12.30 -1.31
N MET A 404 -19.39 12.09 -0.09
CA MET A 404 -19.05 10.77 0.43
C MET A 404 -20.00 10.47 1.59
N GLY A 405 -20.88 9.48 1.41
CA GLY A 405 -21.78 9.00 2.45
C GLY A 405 -21.29 7.67 3.00
N LEU A 406 -21.19 7.55 4.33
CA LEU A 406 -21.11 6.24 4.97
C LEU A 406 -22.53 5.66 5.00
N GLY A 407 -22.80 4.69 4.12
CA GLY A 407 -24.06 3.93 4.09
C GLY A 407 -24.17 3.04 5.34
N LEU A 408 -24.50 3.64 6.48
CA LEU A 408 -24.77 2.93 7.73
C LEU A 408 -26.20 2.37 7.67
N GLU A 409 -26.36 1.19 7.08
CA GLU A 409 -27.62 0.44 7.22
C GLU A 409 -27.72 -0.14 8.64
N GLN A 410 -28.74 0.30 9.39
CA GLN A 410 -29.15 -0.38 10.62
C GLN A 410 -29.89 -1.67 10.26
N TYR A 411 -29.19 -2.80 10.26
CA TYR A 411 -29.86 -4.09 10.20
C TYR A 411 -30.62 -4.34 11.51
N ALA A 412 -31.94 -4.13 11.50
CA ALA A 412 -32.81 -4.61 12.55
C ALA A 412 -32.92 -6.13 12.42
N LEU A 413 -32.23 -6.87 13.30
CA LEU A 413 -32.34 -8.33 13.40
C LEU A 413 -33.79 -8.70 13.79
N ARG A 414 -34.64 -8.95 12.81
CA ARG A 414 -35.90 -9.67 13.00
C ARG A 414 -35.76 -11.10 12.43
N LYS A 415 -35.52 -12.03 13.36
CA LYS A 415 -35.60 -13.51 13.31
C LYS A 415 -34.33 -14.31 12.92
N PRO A 416 -34.13 -15.50 13.53
CA PRO A 416 -32.94 -16.32 13.32
C PRO A 416 -33.17 -17.31 12.17
N SER A 417 -32.61 -17.03 10.99
CA SER A 417 -32.23 -18.06 10.02
C SER A 417 -31.25 -17.46 9.02
N VAL A 418 -30.00 -17.93 9.11
CA VAL A 418 -28.93 -17.94 8.09
C VAL A 418 -29.22 -17.20 6.77
N LEU A 419 -28.57 -16.05 6.56
CA LEU A 419 -27.61 -15.80 5.46
C LEU A 419 -26.91 -14.46 5.69
N VAL A 420 -25.66 -14.51 6.16
CA VAL A 420 -24.78 -13.34 6.24
C VAL A 420 -24.15 -13.14 4.87
N ARG A 421 -24.52 -12.07 4.17
CA ARG A 421 -23.70 -11.45 3.13
C ARG A 421 -23.99 -9.95 3.09
N GLN A 422 -22.91 -9.18 2.93
CA GLN A 422 -22.89 -7.78 2.47
C GLN A 422 -22.90 -6.67 3.55
N VAL A 423 -21.80 -6.58 4.31
CA VAL A 423 -21.35 -5.29 4.90
C VAL A 423 -19.94 -4.91 4.40
N SER A 424 -19.35 -5.71 3.49
CA SER A 424 -17.93 -5.58 3.10
C SER A 424 -17.65 -4.70 1.88
N ALA A 425 -18.63 -3.98 1.34
CA ALA A 425 -18.40 -3.15 0.15
C ALA A 425 -17.89 -1.74 0.47
N SER A 426 -18.30 -1.12 1.59
CA SER A 426 -18.12 0.33 1.77
C SER A 426 -16.70 0.80 2.11
N LEU A 427 -15.84 -0.07 2.66
CA LEU A 427 -14.44 0.31 2.96
C LEU A 427 -13.47 -0.01 1.83
N VAL A 428 -13.74 -1.05 1.04
CA VAL A 428 -12.97 -1.36 -0.19
C VAL A 428 -13.36 -0.39 -1.31
N LEU A 429 -14.64 0.02 -1.37
CA LEU A 429 -15.07 1.07 -2.30
C LEU A 429 -14.34 2.38 -2.08
N SER A 430 -13.85 2.75 -0.90
CA SER A 430 -13.14 4.04 -0.76
C SER A 430 -11.87 4.08 -1.63
N ALA A 431 -11.09 3.00 -1.67
CA ALA A 431 -9.89 2.91 -2.50
C ALA A 431 -10.23 2.61 -3.97
N THR A 432 -11.19 1.71 -4.23
CA THR A 432 -11.58 1.33 -5.59
C THR A 432 -12.44 2.39 -6.29
N VAL A 433 -13.25 3.19 -5.59
CA VAL A 433 -13.98 4.34 -6.16
C VAL A 433 -13.01 5.48 -6.44
N LEU A 434 -12.00 5.70 -5.59
CA LEU A 434 -10.94 6.66 -5.91
C LEU A 434 -10.20 6.23 -7.19
N PHE A 435 -9.84 4.94 -7.30
CA PHE A 435 -9.20 4.36 -8.50
C PHE A 435 -10.11 4.31 -9.74
N LEU A 436 -11.40 3.95 -9.60
CA LEU A 436 -12.36 3.88 -10.71
C LEU A 436 -12.80 5.27 -11.19
N CYS A 437 -12.88 6.27 -10.30
CA CYS A 437 -12.94 7.66 -10.71
C CYS A 437 -11.67 7.99 -11.51
N GLN A 438 -10.50 7.65 -11.00
CA GLN A 438 -9.23 7.93 -11.69
C GLN A 438 -9.16 7.29 -13.09
N GLU A 439 -9.67 6.07 -13.29
CA GLU A 439 -9.67 5.38 -14.59
C GLU A 439 -10.76 5.87 -15.57
N ARG A 440 -11.98 6.19 -15.12
CA ARG A 440 -13.01 6.77 -16.02
C ARG A 440 -12.66 8.18 -16.50
N PHE A 441 -11.77 8.87 -15.78
CA PHE A 441 -11.34 10.22 -16.11
C PHE A 441 -9.93 10.29 -16.73
N LEU A 442 -9.37 9.18 -17.23
CA LEU A 442 -8.10 9.18 -17.97
C LEU A 442 -8.10 10.04 -19.26
N SER A 443 -9.25 10.57 -19.70
CA SER A 443 -9.31 11.61 -20.74
C SER A 443 -9.52 13.04 -20.23
N LYS A 444 -9.70 13.26 -18.91
CA LYS A 444 -10.00 14.57 -18.31
C LYS A 444 -9.24 14.82 -17.00
N LYS A 445 -8.51 15.93 -16.98
CA LYS A 445 -7.57 16.35 -15.93
C LYS A 445 -8.32 16.70 -14.63
N LEU A 446 -7.95 16.11 -13.50
CA LEU A 446 -8.48 16.44 -12.17
C LEU A 446 -7.43 17.16 -11.32
N ILE A 447 -7.87 18.19 -10.59
CA ILE A 447 -7.18 18.75 -9.42
C ILE A 447 -8.14 18.57 -8.24
N PHE A 448 -7.71 17.86 -7.21
CA PHE A 448 -8.47 17.77 -5.96
C PHE A 448 -8.14 19.00 -5.11
N ILE A 449 -9.14 19.86 -4.87
CA ILE A 449 -9.11 20.86 -3.81
C ILE A 449 -9.90 20.26 -2.66
N ILE A 450 -9.24 19.97 -1.53
CA ILE A 450 -9.87 19.48 -0.30
C ILE A 450 -10.37 20.68 0.50
#